data_AF-A3JDK7-F1
#
_entry.id   AF-A3JDK7-F1
#
_cell.length_a   1.000
_cell.length_b   1.000
_cell.length_c   1.000
_cell.angle_alpha   90.00
_cell.angle_beta   90.00
_cell.angle_gamma   90.00
#
_symmetry.space_group_name_H-M   'P 1'
#
loop_
_entity.id
_entity.type
_entity.pdbx_description
1 polymer ?
#
loop_
_entity_poly.entity_id
_entity_poly.type
_entity_poly.pdbx_seq_one_letter_code
_entity_poly.pdbx_strand_id
1 'polypeptide(L)'
;MLDTLSASRNDDEIQWRGVAVVDRNVSDGELQSMHNLGVRGIRVNLVFAGGVTFEDVKALADRIRTLNWHVQFLVDVSSFERLADKLNSLPVHSVVDHMGHIPTSRGVEHPGFKALLSLMTEGRTWVKLTGPNRISAFDQAPFTDVDPFFQALREAREDRCLFGTDWPHVKLPGPMANDAALVDEFLRLVSGPSTRRAILVDNPTNLYQFTNND
;
A
#
# COMPACT_ATOMS: atom_id res chain seq x y z
N MET A 1 -6.94 12.68 9.74
CA MET A 1 -5.62 12.00 9.67
C MET A 1 -4.55 12.84 10.35
N LEU A 2 -4.20 14.04 9.86
CA LEU A 2 -3.27 14.92 10.58
C LEU A 2 -3.78 15.31 11.98
N ASP A 3 -5.08 15.56 12.13
CA ASP A 3 -5.67 15.84 13.46
C ASP A 3 -5.47 14.68 14.44
N THR A 4 -5.73 13.44 13.98
CA THR A 4 -5.50 12.21 14.75
C THR A 4 -4.03 12.08 15.15
N LEU A 5 -3.10 12.31 14.22
CA LEU A 5 -1.67 12.27 14.49
C LEU A 5 -1.25 13.35 15.50
N SER A 6 -1.79 14.56 15.39
CA SER A 6 -1.49 15.66 16.32
C SER A 6 -2.05 15.47 17.72
N ALA A 7 -3.12 14.69 17.85
CA ALA A 7 -3.72 14.35 19.13
C ALA A 7 -2.99 13.20 19.85
N SER A 8 -2.18 12.41 19.12
CA SER A 8 -1.47 11.27 19.68
C SER A 8 -0.28 11.72 20.52
N ARG A 9 -0.07 11.04 21.65
CA ARG A 9 1.00 11.29 22.60
C ARG A 9 2.01 10.15 22.57
N ASN A 10 3.25 10.45 22.98
CA ASN A 10 4.32 9.46 23.00
C ASN A 10 4.09 8.31 23.98
N ASP A 11 3.20 8.48 24.97
CA ASP A 11 2.80 7.50 25.97
C ASP A 11 1.47 6.79 25.64
N ASP A 12 0.89 7.05 24.47
CA ASP A 12 -0.30 6.33 24.01
C ASP A 12 0.05 4.85 23.75
N GLU A 13 -0.91 3.97 24.04
CA GLU A 13 -0.80 2.53 23.75
C GLU A 13 -0.68 2.25 22.25
N ILE A 14 -1.26 3.10 21.40
CA ILE A 14 -1.22 2.98 19.95
C ILE A 14 -0.36 4.08 19.35
N GLN A 15 0.75 3.68 18.75
CA GLN A 15 1.52 4.56 17.88
C GLN A 15 0.84 4.66 16.51
N TRP A 16 0.61 5.87 16.01
CA TRP A 16 0.02 6.09 14.69
C TRP A 16 1.07 6.52 13.66
N ARG A 17 0.85 6.11 12.40
CA ARG A 17 1.60 6.57 11.22
C ARG A 17 0.64 6.92 10.10
N GLY A 18 1.02 7.92 9.31
CA GLY A 18 0.18 8.46 8.24
C GLY A 18 0.81 8.35 6.85
N VAL A 19 -0.05 8.27 5.84
CA VAL A 19 0.30 8.52 4.43
C VAL A 19 -0.60 9.65 3.94
N ALA A 20 -0.01 10.79 3.57
CA ALA A 20 -0.74 12.01 3.26
C ALA A 20 -1.07 12.16 1.78
N VAL A 21 -2.18 12.82 1.45
CA VAL A 21 -2.38 13.39 0.11
C VAL A 21 -1.99 14.86 0.21
N VAL A 22 -1.11 15.31 -0.67
CA VAL A 22 -0.55 16.67 -0.65
C VAL A 22 -0.73 17.34 -2.00
N ASP A 23 -0.80 18.67 -2.00
CA ASP A 23 -0.75 19.46 -3.24
C ASP A 23 0.66 19.43 -3.84
N ARG A 24 0.78 19.57 -5.16
CA ARG A 24 2.09 19.61 -5.84
C ARG A 24 2.99 20.76 -5.35
N ASN A 25 2.40 21.83 -4.83
CA ASN A 25 3.10 23.02 -4.35
C ASN A 25 3.30 23.02 -2.82
N VAL A 26 3.02 21.91 -2.12
CA VAL A 26 3.29 21.78 -0.67
C VAL A 26 4.73 22.21 -0.38
N SER A 27 4.97 22.97 0.68
CA SER A 27 6.31 23.46 1.04
C SER A 27 7.12 22.39 1.80
N ASP A 28 8.46 22.52 1.80
CA ASP A 28 9.31 21.60 2.59
C ASP A 28 9.04 21.72 4.09
N GLY A 29 8.70 22.93 4.57
CA GLY A 29 8.31 23.16 5.97
C GLY A 29 7.03 22.43 6.36
N GLU A 30 6.03 22.37 5.47
CA GLU A 30 4.83 21.58 5.69
C GLU A 30 5.12 20.07 5.67
N LEU A 31 5.94 19.59 4.74
CA LEU A 31 6.37 18.19 4.70
C LEU A 31 7.10 17.79 5.98
N GLN A 32 8.01 18.64 6.47
CA GLN A 32 8.71 18.41 7.73
C GLN A 32 7.76 18.43 8.93
N SER A 33 6.79 19.34 8.95
CA SER A 33 5.77 19.39 10.01
C SER A 33 4.94 18.10 10.03
N MET A 34 4.51 17.60 8.87
CA MET A 34 3.83 16.31 8.73
C MET A 34 4.71 15.14 9.18
N HIS A 35 6.01 15.17 8.87
CA HIS A 35 6.96 14.15 9.32
C HIS A 35 7.04 14.09 10.84
N ASN A 36 7.11 15.24 11.50
CA ASN A 36 7.16 15.34 12.96
C ASN A 36 5.86 14.83 13.61
N LEU A 37 4.72 14.93 12.91
CA LEU A 37 3.45 14.35 13.35
C LEU A 37 3.36 12.82 13.13
N GLY A 38 4.27 12.20 12.36
CA GLY A 38 4.24 10.76 12.11
C GLY A 38 3.83 10.35 10.69
N VAL A 39 3.72 11.29 9.74
CA VAL A 39 3.56 10.94 8.32
C VAL A 39 4.86 10.31 7.79
N ARG A 40 4.74 9.26 6.97
CA ARG A 40 5.86 8.47 6.42
C ARG A 40 5.76 8.21 4.92
N GLY A 41 4.81 8.84 4.26
CA GLY A 41 4.65 8.74 2.82
C GLY A 41 3.58 9.67 2.29
N ILE A 42 3.52 9.76 0.97
CA ILE A 42 2.43 10.42 0.25
C ILE A 42 1.63 9.41 -0.57
N ARG A 43 0.34 9.67 -0.80
CA ARG A 43 -0.54 8.81 -1.59
C ARG A 43 -0.93 9.49 -2.90
N VAL A 44 -0.76 8.77 -3.99
CA VAL A 44 -1.17 9.15 -5.34
C VAL A 44 -2.26 8.21 -5.81
N ASN A 45 -3.36 8.78 -6.29
CA ASN A 45 -4.47 8.03 -6.85
C ASN A 45 -4.44 8.14 -8.38
N LEU A 46 -4.16 7.04 -9.06
CA LEU A 46 -4.11 6.96 -10.52
C LEU A 46 -5.36 6.28 -11.11
N VAL A 47 -6.18 5.63 -10.28
CA VAL A 47 -7.48 5.05 -10.69
C VAL A 47 -8.55 6.14 -10.79
N PHE A 48 -8.53 7.12 -9.89
CA PHE A 48 -9.45 8.25 -9.89
C PHE A 48 -8.65 9.52 -10.18
N ALA A 49 -8.79 10.08 -11.39
CA ALA A 49 -8.02 11.23 -11.84
C ALA A 49 -8.11 12.41 -10.85
N GLY A 50 -6.97 12.75 -10.23
CA GLY A 50 -6.85 13.80 -9.21
C GLY A 50 -6.02 15.02 -9.63
N GLY A 51 -5.75 15.20 -10.93
CA GLY A 51 -5.05 16.38 -11.46
C GLY A 51 -3.52 16.42 -11.28
N VAL A 52 -2.91 15.43 -10.63
CA VAL A 52 -1.45 15.33 -10.46
C VAL A 52 -0.85 14.53 -11.63
N THR A 53 0.17 15.08 -12.29
CA THR A 53 0.90 14.39 -13.36
C THR A 53 1.98 13.47 -12.78
N PHE A 54 2.50 12.52 -13.57
CA PHE A 54 3.59 11.67 -13.09
C PHE A 54 4.89 12.48 -12.84
N GLU A 55 5.10 13.59 -13.56
CA GLU A 55 6.25 14.46 -13.31
C GLU A 55 6.14 15.17 -11.95
N ASP A 56 4.94 15.61 -11.58
CA ASP A 56 4.68 16.15 -10.23
C ASP A 56 4.98 15.11 -9.14
N VAL A 57 4.62 13.83 -9.38
CA VAL A 57 4.94 12.73 -8.46
C VAL A 57 6.44 12.58 -8.31
N LYS A 58 7.19 12.63 -9.41
CA LYS A 58 8.66 12.51 -9.39
C LYS A 58 9.31 13.68 -8.62
N ALA A 59 8.87 14.91 -8.89
CA ALA A 59 9.36 16.09 -8.18
C ALA A 59 9.07 16.04 -6.67
N LEU A 60 7.87 15.57 -6.27
CA LEU A 60 7.56 15.33 -4.86
C LEU A 60 8.41 14.20 -4.27
N ALA A 61 8.62 13.11 -5.01
CA ALA A 61 9.44 11.97 -4.59
C ALA A 61 10.90 12.38 -4.30
N ASP A 62 11.49 13.24 -5.13
CA ASP A 62 12.83 13.80 -4.92
C ASP A 62 12.95 14.55 -3.59
N ARG A 63 11.91 15.31 -3.22
CA ARG A 63 11.87 16.12 -1.99
C ARG A 63 11.71 15.24 -0.75
N ILE A 64 10.74 14.32 -0.76
CA ILE A 64 10.44 13.45 0.39
C ILE A 64 11.51 12.37 0.63
N ARG A 65 12.41 12.14 -0.33
CA ARG A 65 13.56 11.23 -0.17
C ARG A 65 14.38 11.54 1.08
N THR A 66 14.59 12.82 1.38
CA THR A 66 15.36 13.26 2.56
C THR A 66 14.67 12.91 3.88
N LEU A 67 13.36 12.67 3.86
CA LEU A 67 12.54 12.28 5.01
C LEU A 67 12.42 10.75 5.15
N ASN A 68 13.07 9.98 4.26
CA ASN A 68 12.93 8.52 4.16
C ASN A 68 11.47 8.08 3.99
N TRP A 69 10.69 8.83 3.21
CA TRP A 69 9.29 8.53 2.90
C TRP A 69 9.15 7.66 1.64
N HIS A 70 7.98 7.04 1.49
CA HIS A 70 7.58 6.33 0.27
C HIS A 70 6.45 7.05 -0.48
N VAL A 71 6.23 6.65 -1.73
CA VAL A 71 5.01 7.00 -2.48
C VAL A 71 4.10 5.77 -2.55
N GLN A 72 2.85 5.94 -2.13
CA GLN A 72 1.82 4.91 -2.19
C GLN A 72 0.89 5.16 -3.37
N PHE A 73 0.65 4.13 -4.18
CA PHE A 73 -0.13 4.19 -5.41
C PHE A 73 -1.39 3.35 -5.31
N LEU A 74 -2.54 4.00 -5.53
CA LEU A 74 -3.73 3.30 -5.99
C LEU A 74 -3.72 3.30 -7.52
N VAL A 75 -3.45 2.13 -8.11
CA VAL A 75 -3.28 1.93 -9.55
C VAL A 75 -3.87 0.57 -9.94
N ASP A 76 -4.53 0.49 -11.10
CA ASP A 76 -4.86 -0.79 -11.75
C ASP A 76 -3.69 -1.16 -12.67
N VAL A 77 -2.91 -2.15 -12.24
CA VAL A 77 -1.71 -2.58 -12.98
C VAL A 77 -2.04 -3.23 -14.32
N SER A 78 -3.29 -3.64 -14.55
CA SER A 78 -3.70 -4.21 -15.85
C SER A 78 -3.92 -3.15 -16.93
N SER A 79 -4.14 -1.89 -16.55
CA SER A 79 -4.39 -0.78 -17.48
C SER A 79 -3.31 0.31 -17.43
N PHE A 80 -2.42 0.30 -16.44
CA PHE A 80 -1.38 1.31 -16.31
C PHE A 80 -0.13 1.02 -17.16
N GLU A 81 -0.02 1.72 -18.28
CA GLU A 81 1.13 1.59 -19.18
C GLU A 81 2.46 1.98 -18.52
N ARG A 82 3.50 1.20 -18.82
CA ARG A 82 4.89 1.44 -18.39
C ARG A 82 5.05 1.58 -16.88
N LEU A 83 4.28 0.81 -16.11
CA LEU A 83 4.35 0.76 -14.64
C LEU A 83 5.79 0.62 -14.15
N ALA A 84 6.54 -0.35 -14.71
CA ALA A 84 7.92 -0.62 -14.31
C ALA A 84 8.83 0.59 -14.50
N ASP A 85 8.88 1.16 -15.71
CA ASP A 85 9.68 2.35 -16.03
C ASP A 85 9.39 3.51 -15.07
N LYS A 86 8.10 3.74 -14.80
CA LYS A 86 7.65 4.83 -13.93
C LYS A 86 8.10 4.62 -12.50
N LEU A 87 7.74 3.49 -11.87
CA LEU A 87 8.09 3.25 -10.47
C LEU A 87 9.61 3.12 -10.27
N ASN A 88 10.34 2.54 -11.23
CA ASN A 88 11.80 2.44 -11.15
C ASN A 88 12.51 3.79 -11.29
N SER A 89 11.88 4.78 -11.92
CA SER A 89 12.42 6.13 -12.03
C SER A 89 12.33 6.96 -10.73
N LEU A 90 11.55 6.49 -9.75
CA LEU A 90 11.40 7.20 -8.49
C LEU A 90 12.63 6.96 -7.59
N PRO A 91 13.09 7.99 -6.87
CA PRO A 91 14.25 7.91 -6.00
C PRO A 91 13.93 7.34 -4.60
N VAL A 92 12.68 6.90 -4.38
CA VAL A 92 12.16 6.37 -3.11
C VAL A 92 11.40 5.07 -3.34
N HIS A 93 11.08 4.36 -2.25
CA HIS A 93 10.23 3.18 -2.31
C HIS A 93 8.82 3.49 -2.83
N SER A 94 8.26 2.54 -3.56
CA SER A 94 6.85 2.55 -3.98
C SER A 94 6.06 1.55 -3.14
N VAL A 95 4.82 1.89 -2.78
CA VAL A 95 3.84 0.97 -2.18
C VAL A 95 2.65 0.88 -3.12
N VAL A 96 2.29 -0.32 -3.56
CA VAL A 96 1.11 -0.53 -4.42
C VAL A 96 -0.05 -1.04 -3.58
N ASP A 97 -1.17 -0.31 -3.61
CA ASP A 97 -2.39 -0.64 -2.88
C ASP A 97 -3.10 -1.86 -3.50
N HIS A 98 -3.78 -2.63 -2.66
CA HIS A 98 -4.77 -3.65 -3.02
C HIS A 98 -4.34 -4.65 -4.11
N MET A 99 -3.16 -5.24 -3.96
CA MET A 99 -2.60 -6.22 -4.91
C MET A 99 -2.49 -5.69 -6.36
N GLY A 100 -2.37 -4.36 -6.51
CA GLY A 100 -2.31 -3.72 -7.82
C GLY A 100 -3.66 -3.47 -8.47
N HIS A 101 -4.76 -3.60 -7.72
CA HIS A 101 -6.13 -3.34 -8.15
C HIS A 101 -6.49 -4.01 -9.49
N ILE A 102 -5.84 -5.13 -9.80
CA ILE A 102 -6.05 -5.91 -11.02
C ILE A 102 -7.30 -6.77 -10.84
N PRO A 103 -8.32 -6.69 -11.71
CA PRO A 103 -9.46 -7.59 -11.65
C PRO A 103 -9.02 -9.06 -11.80
N THR A 104 -9.54 -9.97 -10.98
CA THR A 104 -9.16 -11.39 -11.01
C THR A 104 -9.40 -12.03 -12.38
N SER A 105 -10.38 -11.53 -13.13
CA SER A 105 -10.68 -11.91 -14.52
C SER A 105 -9.52 -11.70 -15.51
N ARG A 106 -8.51 -10.88 -15.18
CA ARG A 106 -7.30 -10.70 -16.00
C ARG A 106 -6.28 -11.83 -15.83
N GLY A 107 -6.33 -12.56 -14.72
CA GLY A 107 -5.40 -13.65 -14.39
C GLY A 107 -3.99 -13.19 -13.99
N VAL A 108 -3.28 -14.05 -13.26
CA VAL A 108 -1.91 -13.82 -12.79
C VAL A 108 -0.88 -13.75 -13.93
N GLU A 109 -1.22 -14.29 -15.09
CA GLU A 109 -0.34 -14.25 -16.26
C GLU A 109 -0.37 -12.89 -16.99
N HIS A 110 -1.25 -11.96 -16.57
CA HIS A 110 -1.36 -10.65 -17.20
C HIS A 110 -0.03 -9.88 -17.13
N PRO A 111 0.44 -9.27 -18.24
CA PRO A 111 1.73 -8.57 -18.28
C PRO A 111 1.91 -7.52 -17.19
N GLY A 112 0.84 -6.78 -16.87
CA GLY A 112 0.82 -5.79 -15.79
C GLY A 112 1.07 -6.37 -14.39
N PHE A 113 0.51 -7.55 -14.09
CA PHE A 113 0.74 -8.23 -12.83
C PHE A 113 2.15 -8.82 -12.76
N LYS A 114 2.64 -9.42 -13.86
CA LYS A 114 4.04 -9.87 -13.95
C LYS A 114 5.03 -8.72 -13.76
N ALA A 115 4.72 -7.53 -14.29
CA ALA A 115 5.54 -6.34 -14.06
C ALA A 115 5.57 -5.94 -12.58
N LEU A 116 4.43 -6.03 -11.87
CA LEU A 116 4.38 -5.80 -10.42
C LEU A 116 5.24 -6.81 -9.65
N LEU A 117 5.18 -8.10 -10.01
CA LEU A 117 6.02 -9.13 -9.41
C LEU A 117 7.51 -8.83 -9.61
N SER A 118 7.93 -8.46 -10.84
CA SER A 118 9.32 -8.07 -11.14
C SER A 118 9.78 -6.89 -10.28
N LEU A 119 8.94 -5.84 -10.20
CA LEU A 119 9.22 -4.67 -9.38
C LEU A 119 9.39 -4.99 -7.89
N MET A 120 8.60 -5.93 -7.36
CA MET A 120 8.78 -6.43 -6.00
C MET A 120 10.12 -7.14 -5.87
N THR A 121 10.45 -8.08 -6.77
CA THR A 121 11.70 -8.85 -6.74
C THR A 121 12.94 -7.94 -6.81
N GLU A 122 12.88 -6.84 -7.55
CA GLU A 122 13.93 -5.79 -7.60
C GLU A 122 14.11 -5.03 -6.26
N GLY A 123 13.18 -5.18 -5.31
CA GLY A 123 13.32 -4.81 -3.90
C GLY A 123 12.90 -3.39 -3.53
N ARG A 124 12.53 -2.55 -4.51
CA ARG A 124 12.09 -1.15 -4.28
C ARG A 124 10.58 -0.96 -4.17
N THR A 125 9.79 -1.99 -4.50
CA THR A 125 8.32 -1.94 -4.44
C THR A 125 7.77 -2.85 -3.35
N TRP A 126 6.84 -2.31 -2.57
CA TRP A 126 6.03 -2.99 -1.58
C TRP A 126 4.61 -3.16 -2.11
N VAL A 127 3.89 -4.16 -1.60
CA VAL A 127 2.48 -4.40 -1.96
C VAL A 127 1.64 -4.61 -0.72
N LYS A 128 0.47 -3.98 -0.70
CA LYS A 128 -0.57 -4.26 0.27
C LYS A 128 -1.42 -5.44 -0.19
N LEU A 129 -1.38 -6.52 0.58
CA LEU A 129 -2.21 -7.71 0.41
C LEU A 129 -3.61 -7.47 0.99
N THR A 130 -4.30 -6.47 0.47
CA THR A 130 -5.56 -5.93 1.01
C THR A 130 -6.59 -5.75 -0.08
N GLY A 131 -7.85 -5.48 0.28
CA GLY A 131 -8.92 -5.23 -0.68
C GLY A 131 -9.25 -6.39 -1.65
N PRO A 132 -9.31 -7.67 -1.21
CA PRO A 132 -9.71 -8.77 -2.10
C PRO A 132 -11.11 -8.53 -2.71
N ASN A 133 -12.02 -7.95 -1.94
CA ASN A 133 -13.35 -7.48 -2.36
C ASN A 133 -13.34 -6.35 -3.43
N ARG A 134 -12.19 -5.73 -3.71
CA ARG A 134 -12.04 -4.72 -4.77
C ARG A 134 -11.70 -5.32 -6.12
N ILE A 135 -11.14 -6.53 -6.13
CA ILE A 135 -10.58 -7.18 -7.32
C ILE A 135 -11.27 -8.50 -7.68
N SER A 136 -11.92 -9.12 -6.69
CA SER A 136 -12.66 -10.37 -6.84
C SER A 136 -13.87 -10.19 -7.76
N ALA A 137 -14.24 -11.28 -8.43
CA ALA A 137 -15.52 -11.42 -9.13
C ALA A 137 -16.66 -11.85 -8.19
N PHE A 138 -16.37 -12.19 -6.92
CA PHE A 138 -17.36 -12.55 -5.92
C PHE A 138 -17.82 -11.34 -5.12
N ASP A 139 -19.12 -11.29 -4.83
CA ASP A 139 -19.71 -10.20 -4.04
C ASP A 139 -19.48 -10.37 -2.52
N GLN A 140 -19.06 -11.56 -2.06
CA GLN A 140 -18.89 -11.88 -0.64
C GLN A 140 -17.70 -12.83 -0.42
N ALA A 141 -17.12 -12.76 0.78
CA ALA A 141 -16.08 -13.67 1.23
C ALA A 141 -16.62 -15.12 1.39
N PRO A 142 -15.77 -16.16 1.22
CA PRO A 142 -14.34 -16.09 0.91
C PRO A 142 -14.06 -15.74 -0.56
N PHE A 143 -13.10 -14.84 -0.81
CA PHE A 143 -12.76 -14.33 -2.14
C PHE A 143 -11.70 -15.21 -2.81
N THR A 144 -11.99 -16.50 -2.95
CA THR A 144 -10.98 -17.51 -3.31
C THR A 144 -10.39 -17.36 -4.72
N ASP A 145 -11.02 -16.57 -5.59
CA ASP A 145 -10.48 -16.19 -6.90
C ASP A 145 -9.30 -15.21 -6.80
N VAL A 146 -9.08 -14.59 -5.64
CA VAL A 146 -7.95 -13.72 -5.33
C VAL A 146 -6.71 -14.51 -4.86
N ASP A 147 -6.90 -15.73 -4.35
CA ASP A 147 -5.84 -16.56 -3.76
C ASP A 147 -4.58 -16.67 -4.63
N PRO A 148 -4.67 -16.91 -5.96
CA PRO A 148 -3.48 -17.01 -6.81
C PRO A 148 -2.66 -15.72 -6.87
N PHE A 149 -3.32 -14.56 -6.83
CA PHE A 149 -2.64 -13.26 -6.84
C PHE A 149 -1.94 -13.00 -5.51
N PHE A 150 -2.64 -13.26 -4.40
CA PHE A 150 -2.08 -13.12 -3.06
C PHE A 150 -0.84 -14.00 -2.89
N GLN A 151 -0.94 -15.28 -3.28
CA GLN A 151 0.14 -16.25 -3.18
C GLN A 151 1.35 -15.83 -4.03
N ALA A 152 1.13 -15.45 -5.29
CA ALA A 152 2.21 -15.02 -6.18
C ALA A 152 2.97 -13.80 -5.63
N LEU A 153 2.26 -12.80 -5.08
CA LEU A 153 2.90 -11.60 -4.49
C LEU A 153 3.72 -11.95 -3.25
N ARG A 154 3.16 -12.78 -2.35
CA ARG A 154 3.84 -13.23 -1.13
C ARG A 154 5.08 -14.06 -1.45
N GLU A 155 4.95 -15.00 -2.39
CA GLU A 155 6.07 -15.85 -2.83
C GLU A 155 7.15 -15.06 -3.56
N ALA A 156 6.78 -14.02 -4.31
CA ALA A 156 7.75 -13.16 -4.96
C ALA A 156 8.65 -12.43 -3.95
N ARG A 157 8.06 -11.78 -2.93
CA ARG A 157 8.79 -11.07 -1.86
C ARG A 157 7.97 -10.87 -0.58
N GLU A 158 7.99 -11.84 0.31
CA GLU A 158 7.29 -11.81 1.60
C GLU A 158 7.71 -10.61 2.48
N ASP A 159 8.99 -10.23 2.45
CA ASP A 159 9.58 -9.07 3.17
C ASP A 159 9.16 -7.70 2.59
N ARG A 160 8.28 -7.71 1.58
CA ARG A 160 7.71 -6.53 0.91
C ARG A 160 6.18 -6.52 0.92
N CYS A 161 5.56 -7.45 1.64
CA CYS A 161 4.12 -7.54 1.79
C CYS A 161 3.64 -6.83 3.06
N LEU A 162 2.51 -6.15 2.95
CA LEU A 162 1.83 -5.46 4.06
C LEU A 162 0.38 -5.92 4.13
N PHE A 163 -0.23 -5.82 5.30
CA PHE A 163 -1.66 -6.04 5.48
C PHE A 163 -2.34 -4.84 6.15
N GLY A 164 -3.65 -4.76 5.99
CA GLY A 164 -4.55 -3.77 6.57
C GLY A 164 -5.97 -4.04 6.07
N THR A 165 -6.99 -3.68 6.85
CA THR A 165 -8.36 -4.05 6.48
C THR A 165 -8.93 -3.18 5.35
N ASP A 166 -8.37 -1.99 5.13
CA ASP A 166 -8.91 -0.94 4.24
C ASP A 166 -10.21 -0.28 4.74
N TRP A 167 -10.49 -0.38 6.05
CA TRP A 167 -11.57 0.37 6.69
C TRP A 167 -11.45 1.90 6.44
N PRO A 168 -12.56 2.63 6.21
CA PRO A 168 -13.96 2.22 6.24
C PRO A 168 -14.47 1.80 4.85
N HIS A 169 -13.63 1.14 4.05
CA HIS A 169 -13.92 0.57 2.73
C HIS A 169 -14.73 1.47 1.79
N VAL A 170 -14.29 2.73 1.69
CA VAL A 170 -14.94 3.73 0.85
C VAL A 170 -14.93 3.33 -0.63
N LYS A 171 -15.93 3.84 -1.38
CA LYS A 171 -16.09 3.60 -2.82
C LYS A 171 -16.11 2.12 -3.21
N LEU A 172 -16.59 1.26 -2.33
CA LEU A 172 -16.96 -0.11 -2.71
C LEU A 172 -18.40 -0.13 -3.24
N PRO A 173 -18.66 -0.90 -4.31
CA PRO A 173 -20.03 -1.25 -4.66
C PRO A 173 -20.61 -2.20 -3.61
N GLY A 174 -21.85 -1.99 -3.22
CA GLY A 174 -22.56 -2.89 -2.30
C GLY A 174 -22.42 -2.56 -0.81
N PRO A 175 -22.70 -3.54 0.08
CA PRO A 175 -22.70 -3.33 1.52
C PRO A 175 -21.29 -3.15 2.08
N MET A 176 -21.19 -2.59 3.29
CA MET A 176 -19.92 -2.46 3.98
C MET A 176 -19.30 -3.83 4.25
N ALA A 177 -18.03 -3.98 3.89
CA ALA A 177 -17.30 -5.22 4.14
C ALA A 177 -17.15 -5.49 5.64
N ASN A 178 -17.18 -6.77 6.02
CA ASN A 178 -16.89 -7.19 7.38
C ASN A 178 -15.37 -7.35 7.53
N ASP A 179 -14.75 -6.51 8.37
CA ASP A 179 -13.30 -6.55 8.63
C ASP A 179 -12.83 -7.92 9.14
N ALA A 180 -13.63 -8.61 9.96
CA ALA A 180 -13.28 -9.94 10.46
C ALA A 180 -13.15 -10.97 9.33
N ALA A 181 -14.05 -10.91 8.34
CA ALA A 181 -13.97 -11.80 7.18
C ALA A 181 -12.71 -11.53 6.34
N LEU A 182 -12.27 -10.27 6.22
CA LEU A 182 -11.03 -9.92 5.52
C LEU A 182 -9.79 -10.38 6.28
N VAL A 183 -9.83 -10.31 7.62
CA VAL A 183 -8.77 -10.86 8.48
C VAL A 183 -8.73 -12.39 8.36
N ASP A 184 -9.88 -13.07 8.35
CA ASP A 184 -9.97 -14.52 8.18
C ASP A 184 -9.39 -14.96 6.83
N GLU A 185 -9.64 -14.21 5.74
CA GLU A 185 -9.02 -14.46 4.43
C GLU A 185 -7.49 -14.36 4.49
N PHE A 186 -6.95 -13.33 5.16
CA PHE A 186 -5.50 -13.20 5.36
C PHE A 186 -4.94 -14.38 6.17
N LEU A 187 -5.59 -14.73 7.29
CA LEU A 187 -5.13 -15.81 8.17
C LEU A 187 -5.22 -17.20 7.52
N ARG A 188 -6.16 -17.38 6.59
CA ARG A 188 -6.31 -18.57 5.74
C ARG A 188 -5.13 -18.73 4.78
N LEU A 189 -4.66 -17.64 4.17
CA LEU A 189 -3.55 -17.64 3.20
C LEU A 189 -2.17 -17.49 3.84
N VAL A 190 -2.12 -17.06 5.10
CA VAL A 190 -0.88 -16.89 5.87
C VAL A 190 -0.98 -17.68 7.16
N SER A 191 -0.61 -18.96 7.11
CA SER A 191 -0.75 -19.88 8.26
C SER A 191 0.44 -19.88 9.21
N GLY A 192 1.65 -19.56 8.74
CA GLY A 192 2.88 -19.62 9.52
C GLY A 192 3.06 -18.45 10.49
N PRO A 193 3.40 -18.67 11.77
CA PRO A 193 3.57 -17.58 12.74
C PRO A 193 4.70 -16.61 12.37
N SER A 194 5.77 -17.08 11.74
CA SER A 194 6.86 -16.24 11.24
C SER A 194 6.39 -15.31 10.12
N THR A 195 5.67 -15.82 9.12
CA THR A 195 5.14 -15.00 8.03
C THR A 195 4.07 -14.03 8.51
N ARG A 196 3.21 -14.44 9.45
CA ARG A 196 2.24 -13.52 10.08
C ARG A 196 2.97 -12.37 10.76
N ARG A 197 4.01 -12.65 11.54
CA ARG A 197 4.82 -11.62 12.19
C ARG A 197 5.49 -10.72 11.16
N ALA A 198 6.08 -11.28 10.11
CA ALA A 198 6.73 -10.51 9.06
C ALA A 198 5.75 -9.49 8.46
N ILE A 199 4.57 -9.93 8.00
CA ILE A 199 3.62 -9.05 7.30
C ILE A 199 2.88 -8.09 8.25
N LEU A 200 2.56 -8.51 9.47
CA LEU A 200 1.77 -7.71 10.42
C LEU A 200 2.62 -6.81 11.32
N VAL A 201 3.91 -7.12 11.50
CA VAL A 201 4.79 -6.43 12.45
C VAL A 201 6.08 -5.98 11.77
N ASP A 202 6.95 -6.88 11.35
CA ASP A 202 8.33 -6.52 11.01
C ASP A 202 8.39 -5.62 9.75
N ASN A 203 7.62 -5.97 8.72
CA ASN A 203 7.50 -5.23 7.47
C ASN A 203 6.94 -3.80 7.67
N PRO A 204 5.74 -3.61 8.28
CA PRO A 204 5.23 -2.27 8.53
C PRO A 204 6.11 -1.48 9.51
N THR A 205 6.74 -2.12 10.50
CA THR A 205 7.68 -1.46 11.41
C THR A 205 8.83 -0.83 10.64
N ASN A 206 9.44 -1.56 9.71
CA ASN A 206 10.52 -1.05 8.89
C ASN A 206 10.05 0.08 7.94
N LEU A 207 9.00 -0.16 7.16
CA LEU A 207 8.54 0.79 6.15
C LEU A 207 8.00 2.09 6.75
N TYR A 208 7.19 1.98 7.81
CA TYR A 208 6.56 3.12 8.47
C TYR A 208 7.33 3.62 9.69
N GLN A 209 8.55 3.12 9.91
CA GLN A 209 9.46 3.59 10.95
C GLN A 209 8.78 3.62 12.33
N PHE A 210 8.11 2.51 12.69
CA PHE A 210 7.63 2.34 14.06
C PHE A 210 8.84 2.09 14.97
N THR A 211 8.74 2.58 16.19
CA THR A 211 9.73 2.29 17.23
C THR A 211 9.26 1.04 17.96
N ASN A 212 10.10 0.00 18.03
CA ASN A 212 9.80 -1.12 18.91
C ASN A 212 9.86 -0.60 20.35
N ASN A 213 8.76 -0.72 21.08
CA ASN A 213 8.84 -0.72 22.54
C ASN A 213 9.23 -2.16 22.91
N ASP A 214 10.45 -2.33 23.40
CA ASP A 214 10.95 -3.61 23.92
C ASP A 214 10.08 -4.14 25.08
#